data_AF-E3Q2E1-F1
#
_entry.id   AF-E3Q2E1-F1
#
_cell.length_a   1.000
_cell.length_b   1.000
_cell.length_c   1.000
_cell.angle_alpha   90.00
_cell.angle_beta   90.00
_cell.angle_gamma   90.00
#
_symmetry.space_group_name_H-M   'P 1'
#
loop_
_entity.id
_entity.type
_entity.pdbx_description
1 polymer ?
#
loop_
_entity_poly.entity_id
_entity_poly.type
_entity_poly.pdbx_seq_one_letter_code
_entity_poly.pdbx_strand_id
1 'polypeptide(L)'
;MYISSTLLGAAAVFALSGGANAGPVTRRQSPPVGQPLSSCTQPGLVALTFDDGPFIYTSQLLDTLKANDVKASFFLNGMNYGNVETAPYPDIVKRMKDEGHLVGSHTYSHADLSTLSSADRIAQMTQLEDATRSIAGFAPRYMRTPYLSCDDACVTDLTNLNYHMIGTNLDTKDYENDTPDTTHISAEKFMNGLSEDASSNSYIVLSHDVHEQTVISLVQKMIDTLKARGYRAVTVGECLGDAPENWYKS
;
A
#
# COMPACT_ATOMS: atom_id res chain seq x y z
N MET A 1 -62.21 -47.77 31.16
CA MET A 1 -62.15 -47.34 29.74
C MET A 1 -62.48 -45.85 29.69
N TYR A 2 -61.90 -45.08 28.77
CA TYR A 2 -62.00 -43.60 28.68
C TYR A 2 -63.44 -43.04 28.80
N ILE A 3 -63.69 -41.85 29.35
CA ILE A 3 -63.82 -40.51 28.72
C ILE A 3 -64.33 -39.57 29.87
N SER A 4 -64.01 -38.29 30.10
CA SER A 4 -63.04 -37.29 29.56
C SER A 4 -62.87 -36.13 30.57
N SER A 5 -61.86 -35.26 30.41
CA SER A 5 -61.89 -33.89 30.98
C SER A 5 -61.01 -32.89 30.22
N THR A 6 -61.63 -31.86 29.64
CA THR A 6 -60.98 -30.72 28.99
C THR A 6 -60.36 -29.76 29.99
N LEU A 7 -59.14 -29.28 29.70
CA LEU A 7 -58.52 -28.13 30.38
C LEU A 7 -58.03 -27.10 29.36
N LEU A 8 -58.35 -25.83 29.60
CA LEU A 8 -57.91 -24.69 28.80
C LEU A 8 -56.41 -24.49 28.94
N GLY A 9 -55.68 -24.47 27.82
CA GLY A 9 -54.31 -23.96 27.75
C GLY A 9 -54.32 -22.50 27.30
N ALA A 10 -53.95 -21.58 28.19
CA ALA A 10 -53.78 -20.17 27.83
C ALA A 10 -52.45 -19.97 27.08
N ALA A 11 -52.51 -19.41 25.86
CA ALA A 11 -51.32 -19.09 25.08
C ALA A 11 -50.76 -17.71 25.48
N ALA A 12 -49.63 -17.70 26.18
CA ALA A 12 -48.86 -16.48 26.43
C ALA A 12 -47.84 -16.26 25.31
N VAL A 13 -48.08 -15.27 24.44
CA VAL A 13 -47.14 -14.88 23.38
C VAL A 13 -46.10 -13.93 23.97
N PHE A 14 -44.88 -14.43 24.21
CA PHE A 14 -43.74 -13.58 24.53
C PHE A 14 -43.14 -13.01 23.24
N ALA A 15 -43.40 -11.73 22.98
CA ALA A 15 -42.71 -10.98 21.94
C ALA A 15 -41.30 -10.59 22.41
N LEU A 16 -40.27 -11.29 21.93
CA LEU A 16 -38.88 -10.90 22.12
C LEU A 16 -38.51 -9.77 21.16
N SER A 17 -38.56 -8.52 21.64
CA SER A 17 -38.05 -7.36 20.92
C SER A 17 -36.51 -7.38 20.91
N GLY A 18 -35.93 -8.06 19.92
CA GLY A 18 -34.50 -8.08 19.66
C GLY A 18 -34.00 -6.71 19.17
N GLY A 19 -33.68 -5.81 20.09
CA GLY A 19 -33.02 -4.54 19.78
C GLY A 19 -31.58 -4.79 19.35
N ALA A 20 -31.32 -4.85 18.04
CA ALA A 20 -29.97 -4.87 17.51
C ALA A 20 -29.31 -3.50 17.74
N ASN A 21 -28.40 -3.42 18.70
CA ASN A 21 -27.53 -2.25 18.88
C ASN A 21 -26.54 -2.17 17.71
N ALA A 22 -26.98 -1.57 16.61
CA ALA A 22 -26.08 -1.06 15.59
C ALA A 22 -25.30 0.12 16.20
N GLY A 23 -24.05 -0.13 16.60
CA GLY A 23 -23.12 0.93 16.95
C GLY A 23 -22.95 1.91 15.78
N PRO A 24 -22.54 3.16 16.03
CA PRO A 24 -22.42 4.15 14.97
C PRO A 24 -21.43 3.65 13.92
N VAL A 25 -21.91 3.42 12.69
CA VAL A 25 -21.07 3.15 11.53
C VAL A 25 -20.29 4.43 11.27
N THR A 26 -19.06 4.49 11.78
CA THR A 26 -18.10 5.53 11.43
C THR A 26 -17.85 5.39 9.93
N ARG A 27 -18.49 6.27 9.15
CA ARG A 27 -18.27 6.38 7.70
C ARG A 27 -16.79 6.65 7.50
N ARG A 28 -16.02 5.61 7.14
CA ARG A 28 -14.58 5.72 6.90
C ARG A 28 -14.39 6.82 5.88
N GLN A 29 -13.75 7.91 6.29
CA GLN A 29 -13.41 9.01 5.42
C GLN A 29 -12.26 8.52 4.53
N SER A 30 -12.31 8.83 3.24
CA SER A 30 -11.18 8.56 2.35
C SER A 30 -9.92 9.25 2.90
N PRO A 31 -8.72 8.67 2.69
CA PRO A 31 -7.49 9.29 3.16
C PRO A 31 -7.34 10.71 2.62
N PRO A 32 -6.71 11.63 3.38
CA PRO A 32 -6.59 13.00 2.94
C PRO A 32 -5.74 13.13 1.66
N VAL A 33 -5.93 14.25 0.98
CA VAL A 33 -5.10 14.74 -0.14
C VAL A 33 -4.44 16.05 0.29
N GLY A 34 -3.43 16.52 -0.44
CA GLY A 34 -2.76 17.80 -0.17
C GLY A 34 -1.72 17.79 0.96
N GLN A 35 -1.34 16.62 1.46
CA GLN A 35 -0.22 16.44 2.39
C GLN A 35 0.36 15.02 2.27
N PRO A 36 1.67 14.83 2.48
CA PRO A 36 2.27 13.49 2.55
C PRO A 36 1.75 12.68 3.74
N LEU A 37 1.42 11.41 3.51
CA LEU A 37 0.99 10.45 4.52
C LEU A 37 2.13 9.47 4.81
N SER A 38 2.74 9.58 5.99
CA SER A 38 3.98 8.86 6.34
C SER A 38 3.80 7.73 7.35
N SER A 39 2.60 7.52 7.90
CA SER A 39 2.31 6.45 8.88
C SER A 39 0.87 5.93 8.73
N CYS A 40 0.58 4.78 9.36
CA CYS A 40 -0.75 4.18 9.33
C CYS A 40 -1.69 4.80 10.36
N THR A 41 -2.98 4.79 10.03
CA THR A 41 -4.10 5.27 10.88
C THR A 41 -4.34 4.42 12.13
N GLN A 42 -3.73 3.24 12.21
CA GLN A 42 -3.79 2.33 13.35
C GLN A 42 -2.37 1.81 13.69
N PRO A 43 -2.07 1.58 14.98
CA PRO A 43 -0.82 0.94 15.39
C PRO A 43 -0.79 -0.54 15.00
N GLY A 44 0.40 -1.15 15.07
CA GLY A 44 0.62 -2.57 14.78
C GLY A 44 0.67 -2.89 13.29
N LEU A 45 0.69 -1.87 12.43
CA LEU A 45 0.70 -2.00 10.98
C LEU A 45 2.04 -1.53 10.39
N VAL A 46 2.55 -2.30 9.43
CA VAL A 46 3.71 -1.95 8.59
C VAL A 46 3.30 -2.06 7.13
N ALA A 47 3.29 -0.96 6.40
CA ALA A 47 3.20 -0.98 4.95
C ALA A 47 4.60 -1.08 4.35
N LEU A 48 4.98 -2.26 3.86
CA LEU A 48 6.17 -2.42 3.03
C LEU A 48 5.88 -1.81 1.66
N THR A 49 6.73 -0.89 1.21
CA THR A 49 6.55 -0.20 -0.08
C THR A 49 7.82 -0.22 -0.92
N PHE A 50 7.64 -0.37 -2.22
CA PHE A 50 8.71 -0.51 -3.21
C PHE A 50 8.55 0.51 -4.33
N ASP A 51 9.58 1.30 -4.57
CA ASP A 51 9.62 2.35 -5.59
C ASP A 51 10.45 1.91 -6.82
N ASP A 52 10.45 2.74 -7.87
CA ASP A 52 11.19 2.63 -9.14
C ASP A 52 10.84 1.48 -10.09
N GLY A 53 10.12 0.46 -9.61
CA GLY A 53 9.69 -0.68 -10.39
C GLY A 53 8.63 -0.40 -11.48
N PRO A 54 8.19 -1.43 -12.22
CA PRO A 54 8.67 -2.81 -12.13
C PRO A 54 9.98 -2.99 -12.89
N PHE A 55 10.84 -3.89 -12.40
CA PHE A 55 12.12 -4.24 -13.01
C PHE A 55 12.37 -5.76 -12.94
N ILE A 56 13.57 -6.19 -13.33
CA ILE A 56 13.87 -7.62 -13.54
C ILE A 56 13.74 -8.48 -12.27
N TYR A 57 13.88 -7.89 -11.07
CA TYR A 57 13.76 -8.58 -9.79
C TYR A 57 12.33 -8.63 -9.24
N THR A 58 11.41 -7.78 -9.72
CA THR A 58 10.06 -7.61 -9.17
C THR A 58 9.25 -8.91 -9.13
N SER A 59 9.38 -9.79 -10.13
CA SER A 59 8.66 -11.07 -10.11
C SER A 59 9.12 -12.00 -8.97
N GLN A 60 10.42 -12.00 -8.64
CA GLN A 60 10.94 -12.77 -7.51
C GLN A 60 10.50 -12.16 -6.17
N LEU A 61 10.39 -10.83 -6.09
CA LEU A 61 9.82 -10.18 -4.92
C LEU A 61 8.37 -10.61 -4.68
N LEU A 62 7.55 -10.64 -5.73
CA LEU A 62 6.16 -11.11 -5.65
C LEU A 62 6.08 -12.58 -5.18
N ASP A 63 7.02 -13.44 -5.60
CA ASP A 63 7.12 -14.82 -5.10
C ASP A 63 7.45 -14.86 -3.59
N THR A 64 8.41 -14.06 -3.13
CA THR A 64 8.77 -13.93 -1.70
C THR A 64 7.60 -13.41 -0.85
N LEU A 65 6.88 -12.38 -1.32
CA LEU A 65 5.72 -11.81 -0.64
C LEU A 65 4.59 -12.85 -0.52
N LYS A 66 4.31 -13.58 -1.61
CA LYS A 66 3.31 -14.65 -1.66
C LYS A 66 3.65 -15.82 -0.76
N ALA A 67 4.90 -16.27 -0.74
CA ALA A 67 5.37 -17.35 0.13
C ALA A 67 5.25 -17.01 1.63
N ASN A 68 5.27 -15.71 1.97
CA ASN A 68 5.15 -15.21 3.32
C ASN A 68 3.72 -14.80 3.74
N ASP A 69 2.74 -14.90 2.84
CA ASP A 69 1.38 -14.34 2.96
C ASP A 69 1.39 -12.84 3.35
N VAL A 70 2.22 -12.06 2.66
CA VAL A 70 2.36 -10.61 2.88
C VAL A 70 1.80 -9.84 1.68
N LYS A 71 1.11 -8.72 1.95
CA LYS A 71 0.76 -7.73 0.94
C LYS A 71 1.63 -6.49 1.09
N ALA A 72 2.11 -5.95 -0.03
CA ALA A 72 2.92 -4.74 -0.11
C ALA A 72 2.24 -3.70 -1.02
N SER A 73 2.91 -2.56 -1.22
CA SER A 73 2.51 -1.54 -2.20
C SER A 73 3.69 -1.20 -3.12
N PHE A 74 3.42 -1.01 -4.41
CA PHE A 74 4.45 -0.71 -5.41
C PHE A 74 4.15 0.64 -6.05
N PHE A 75 5.07 1.59 -5.97
CA PHE A 75 4.97 2.88 -6.65
C PHE A 75 5.78 2.80 -7.94
N LEU A 76 5.08 2.68 -9.07
CA LEU A 76 5.70 2.32 -10.34
C LEU A 76 6.10 3.55 -11.15
N ASN A 77 7.15 3.43 -11.96
CA ASN A 77 7.41 4.34 -13.07
C ASN A 77 6.80 3.84 -14.38
N GLY A 78 6.70 4.74 -15.36
CA GLY A 78 6.38 4.40 -16.75
C GLY A 78 7.64 4.03 -17.55
N MET A 79 8.66 4.87 -17.48
CA MET A 79 9.96 4.73 -18.13
C MET A 79 11.06 5.18 -17.15
N ASN A 80 11.68 4.22 -16.47
CA ASN A 80 12.84 4.43 -15.58
C ASN A 80 13.86 3.30 -15.80
N TYR A 81 14.02 2.38 -14.83
CA TYR A 81 14.83 1.16 -14.99
C TYR A 81 14.27 0.20 -16.06
N GLY A 82 12.94 0.13 -16.16
CA GLY A 82 12.21 -0.54 -17.24
C GLY A 82 11.21 0.39 -17.92
N ASN A 83 10.61 -0.08 -19.01
CA ASN A 83 9.42 0.53 -19.60
C ASN A 83 8.20 -0.34 -19.26
N VAL A 84 7.29 0.16 -18.42
CA VAL A 84 6.13 -0.56 -17.90
C VAL A 84 5.21 -1.15 -18.98
N GLU A 85 5.22 -0.57 -20.18
CA GLU A 85 4.41 -1.02 -21.33
C GLU A 85 5.05 -2.16 -22.13
N THR A 86 6.31 -2.50 -21.87
CA THR A 86 7.07 -3.53 -22.61
C THR A 86 7.22 -4.83 -21.83
N ALA A 87 7.15 -5.98 -22.51
CA ALA A 87 7.28 -7.28 -21.87
C ALA A 87 8.63 -7.41 -21.10
N PRO A 88 8.64 -7.97 -19.87
CA PRO A 88 7.54 -8.69 -19.19
C PRO A 88 6.64 -7.79 -18.31
N TYR A 89 6.88 -6.48 -18.25
CA TYR A 89 6.37 -5.60 -17.21
C TYR A 89 4.83 -5.47 -17.14
N PRO A 90 4.06 -5.43 -18.25
CA PRO A 90 2.60 -5.41 -18.20
C PRO A 90 1.98 -6.57 -17.42
N ASP A 91 2.57 -7.76 -17.48
CA ASP A 91 2.06 -8.94 -16.79
C ASP A 91 2.47 -8.96 -15.31
N ILE A 92 3.61 -8.36 -14.97
CA ILE A 92 4.02 -8.11 -13.59
C ILE A 92 3.04 -7.12 -12.91
N VAL A 93 2.62 -6.06 -13.60
CA VAL A 93 1.62 -5.10 -13.07
C VAL A 93 0.25 -5.75 -12.85
N LYS A 94 -0.20 -6.63 -13.77
CA LYS A 94 -1.43 -7.43 -13.56
C LYS A 94 -1.28 -8.33 -12.34
N ARG A 95 -0.16 -9.07 -12.25
CA ARG A 95 0.16 -9.95 -11.13
C ARG A 95 0.13 -9.22 -9.79
N MET A 96 0.63 -7.99 -9.70
CA MET A 96 0.53 -7.18 -8.47
C MET A 96 -0.92 -7.04 -7.98
N LYS A 97 -1.85 -6.71 -8.89
CA LYS A 97 -3.27 -6.58 -8.57
C LYS A 97 -3.91 -7.93 -8.24
N ASP A 98 -3.65 -8.95 -9.05
CA ASP A 98 -4.24 -10.29 -8.89
C ASP A 98 -3.78 -10.98 -7.58
N GLU A 99 -2.57 -10.66 -7.11
CA GLU A 99 -2.04 -11.15 -5.82
C GLU A 99 -2.39 -10.23 -4.63
N GLY A 100 -3.17 -9.17 -4.85
CA GLY A 100 -3.76 -8.32 -3.80
C GLY A 100 -2.85 -7.22 -3.27
N HIS A 101 -1.87 -6.77 -4.05
CA HIS A 101 -1.01 -5.62 -3.73
C HIS A 101 -1.64 -4.31 -4.21
N LEU A 102 -1.22 -3.20 -3.61
CA LEU A 102 -1.58 -1.85 -4.08
C LEU A 102 -0.57 -1.39 -5.14
N VAL A 103 -1.07 -0.83 -6.24
CA VAL A 103 -0.23 -0.21 -7.27
C VAL A 103 -0.43 1.31 -7.26
N GLY A 104 0.61 2.04 -6.87
CA GLY A 104 0.69 3.49 -6.86
C GLY A 104 1.47 4.05 -8.06
N SER A 105 1.35 5.35 -8.28
CA SER A 105 2.19 6.09 -9.24
C SER A 105 3.49 6.58 -8.58
N HIS A 106 4.61 6.50 -9.29
CA HIS A 106 5.86 7.19 -8.95
C HIS A 106 6.28 8.19 -10.03
N THR A 107 5.32 8.75 -10.78
CA THR A 107 5.50 9.52 -12.04
C THR A 107 5.96 8.67 -13.22
N TYR A 108 5.74 9.15 -14.44
CA TYR A 108 6.14 8.42 -15.65
C TYR A 108 7.65 8.27 -15.77
N SER A 109 8.45 9.33 -15.59
CA SER A 109 9.91 9.32 -15.86
C SER A 109 10.80 9.65 -14.64
N HIS A 110 10.30 9.44 -13.41
CA HIS A 110 11.04 9.70 -12.16
C HIS A 110 11.61 11.13 -12.07
N ALA A 111 10.86 12.13 -12.53
CA ALA A 111 11.29 13.53 -12.49
C ALA A 111 10.99 14.17 -11.11
N ASP A 112 11.92 14.98 -10.59
CA ASP A 112 11.66 15.81 -9.41
C ASP A 112 10.56 16.83 -9.73
N LEU A 113 9.36 16.58 -9.20
CA LEU A 113 8.18 17.39 -9.48
C LEU A 113 8.35 18.85 -9.05
N SER A 114 9.16 19.14 -8.02
CA SER A 114 9.44 20.53 -7.60
C SER A 114 10.15 21.34 -8.69
N THR A 115 10.88 20.69 -9.60
CA THR A 115 11.62 21.35 -10.69
C THR A 115 10.78 21.60 -11.96
N LEU A 116 9.59 21.00 -12.03
CA LEU A 116 8.73 21.00 -13.22
C LEU A 116 7.67 22.10 -13.22
N SER A 117 7.14 22.43 -14.40
CA SER A 117 5.93 23.25 -14.51
C SER A 117 4.68 22.44 -14.13
N SER A 118 3.58 23.10 -13.75
CA SER A 118 2.29 22.45 -13.49
C SER A 118 1.83 21.55 -14.66
N ALA A 119 2.01 21.99 -15.91
CA ALA A 119 1.68 21.19 -17.08
C ALA A 119 2.53 19.92 -17.20
N ASP A 120 3.83 20.01 -16.92
CA ASP A 120 4.75 18.86 -16.97
C ASP A 120 4.49 17.89 -15.81
N ARG A 121 4.16 18.40 -14.60
CA ARG A 121 3.73 17.57 -13.45
C ARG A 121 2.45 16.80 -13.77
N ILE A 122 1.46 17.46 -14.37
CA ILE A 122 0.22 16.81 -14.80
C ILE A 122 0.55 15.71 -15.82
N ALA A 123 1.38 16.00 -16.83
CA ALA A 123 1.79 15.01 -17.82
C ALA A 123 2.52 13.81 -17.20
N GLN A 124 3.42 14.04 -16.24
CA GLN A 124 4.11 12.98 -15.48
C GLN A 124 3.15 12.04 -14.75
N MET A 125 2.00 12.53 -14.29
CA MET A 125 0.98 11.68 -13.68
C MET A 125 0.11 10.99 -14.73
N THR A 126 -0.46 11.74 -15.68
CA THR A 126 -1.45 11.21 -16.62
C THR A 126 -0.87 10.22 -17.61
N GLN A 127 0.40 10.36 -18.03
CA GLN A 127 1.05 9.38 -18.90
C GLN A 127 1.11 7.98 -18.24
N LEU A 128 1.40 7.93 -16.92
CA LEU A 128 1.40 6.66 -16.19
C LEU A 128 -0.02 6.14 -15.92
N GLU A 129 -1.00 7.03 -15.72
CA GLU A 129 -2.41 6.63 -15.68
C GLU A 129 -2.85 5.96 -17.00
N ASP A 130 -2.47 6.50 -18.15
CA ASP A 130 -2.86 5.97 -19.46
C ASP A 130 -2.15 4.64 -19.77
N ALA A 131 -0.86 4.50 -19.40
CA ALA A 131 -0.15 3.23 -19.46
C ALA A 131 -0.81 2.16 -18.57
N THR A 132 -1.13 2.47 -17.31
CA THR A 132 -1.79 1.52 -16.38
C THR A 132 -3.23 1.17 -16.78
N ARG A 133 -3.97 2.11 -17.41
CA ARG A 133 -5.27 1.85 -18.03
C ARG A 133 -5.14 0.86 -19.19
N SER A 134 -4.18 1.08 -20.09
CA SER A 134 -3.90 0.21 -21.23
C SER A 134 -3.51 -1.21 -20.81
N ILE A 135 -2.65 -1.31 -19.79
CA ILE A 135 -2.11 -2.59 -19.28
C ILE A 135 -3.15 -3.42 -18.54
N ALA A 136 -3.92 -2.82 -17.62
CA ALA A 136 -4.72 -3.54 -16.64
C ALA A 136 -6.00 -2.82 -16.18
N GLY A 137 -6.50 -1.87 -16.97
CA GLY A 137 -7.82 -1.25 -16.79
C GLY A 137 -7.98 -0.44 -15.50
N PHE A 138 -6.94 0.24 -15.03
CA PHE A 138 -6.99 1.09 -13.84
C PHE A 138 -6.04 2.28 -13.94
N ALA A 139 -6.26 3.31 -13.11
CA ALA A 139 -5.27 4.37 -12.87
C ALA A 139 -5.10 4.56 -11.35
N PRO A 140 -3.86 4.70 -10.81
CA PRO A 140 -3.64 4.89 -9.38
C PRO A 140 -4.30 6.16 -8.83
N ARG A 141 -4.84 6.08 -7.60
CA ARG A 141 -5.13 7.26 -6.75
C ARG A 141 -4.08 7.50 -5.68
N TYR A 142 -3.20 6.54 -5.46
CA TYR A 142 -2.04 6.65 -4.60
C TYR A 142 -0.81 7.01 -5.42
N MET A 143 0.04 7.88 -4.89
CA MET A 143 1.34 8.16 -5.48
C MET A 143 2.40 8.45 -4.42
N ARG A 144 3.66 8.31 -4.79
CA ARG A 144 4.80 8.85 -4.05
C ARG A 144 5.59 9.76 -4.98
N THR A 145 6.11 10.85 -4.44
CA THR A 145 6.90 11.81 -5.21
C THR A 145 8.36 11.33 -5.32
N PRO A 146 8.98 11.35 -6.52
CA PRO A 146 10.40 11.09 -6.68
C PRO A 146 11.24 11.91 -5.70
N TYR A 147 12.25 11.28 -5.09
CA TYR A 147 13.12 11.87 -4.06
C TYR A 147 12.39 12.40 -2.81
N LEU A 148 11.10 12.06 -2.63
CA LEU A 148 10.19 12.69 -1.66
C LEU A 148 10.08 14.22 -1.81
N SER A 149 10.40 14.76 -3.00
CA SER A 149 10.43 16.19 -3.30
C SER A 149 9.09 16.65 -3.89
N CYS A 150 8.46 17.66 -3.27
CA CYS A 150 7.24 18.30 -3.77
C CYS A 150 7.03 19.64 -3.07
N ASP A 151 7.16 20.75 -3.81
CA ASP A 151 6.86 22.11 -3.35
C ASP A 151 5.34 22.38 -3.23
N ASP A 152 4.96 23.53 -2.67
CA ASP A 152 3.53 23.92 -2.50
C ASP A 152 2.74 23.90 -3.82
N ALA A 153 3.40 24.20 -4.94
CA ALA A 153 2.80 24.15 -6.26
C ALA A 153 2.57 22.69 -6.70
N CYS A 154 3.55 21.80 -6.50
CA CYS A 154 3.42 20.36 -6.74
C CYS A 154 2.33 19.75 -5.87
N VAL A 155 2.25 20.12 -4.58
CA VAL A 155 1.19 19.70 -3.67
C VAL A 155 -0.18 20.15 -4.18
N THR A 156 -0.29 21.39 -4.67
CA THR A 156 -1.52 21.93 -5.26
C THR A 156 -1.93 21.14 -6.51
N ASP A 157 -1.00 20.88 -7.43
CA ASP A 157 -1.24 20.11 -8.66
C ASP A 157 -1.72 18.68 -8.34
N LEU A 158 -1.04 17.97 -7.44
CA LEU A 158 -1.41 16.61 -7.01
C LEU A 158 -2.73 16.55 -6.24
N THR A 159 -3.06 17.60 -5.48
CA THR A 159 -4.37 17.74 -4.82
C THR A 159 -5.49 17.89 -5.85
N ASN A 160 -5.31 18.72 -6.88
CA ASN A 160 -6.27 18.92 -7.95
C ASN A 160 -6.47 17.65 -8.80
N LEU A 161 -5.42 16.83 -8.96
CA LEU A 161 -5.48 15.50 -9.58
C LEU A 161 -6.04 14.41 -8.63
N ASN A 162 -6.38 14.77 -7.39
CA ASN A 162 -6.95 13.89 -6.36
C ASN A 162 -6.05 12.68 -6.02
N TYR A 163 -4.75 12.95 -5.85
CA TYR A 163 -3.77 11.96 -5.41
C TYR A 163 -3.56 11.96 -3.88
N HIS A 164 -3.52 10.77 -3.30
CA HIS A 164 -3.00 10.52 -1.97
C HIS A 164 -1.47 10.40 -2.05
N MET A 165 -0.76 11.42 -1.55
CA MET A 165 0.72 11.45 -1.54
C MET A 165 1.25 10.64 -0.36
N ILE A 166 2.11 9.66 -0.63
CA ILE A 166 2.60 8.70 0.36
C ILE A 166 4.07 8.96 0.67
N GLY A 167 4.34 9.40 1.89
CA GLY A 167 5.68 9.58 2.42
C GLY A 167 6.26 8.28 2.97
N THR A 168 7.15 8.43 3.95
CA THR A 168 7.74 7.36 4.75
C THR A 168 8.06 7.90 6.14
N ASN A 169 8.00 7.03 7.15
CA ASN A 169 8.56 7.28 8.48
C ASN A 169 9.66 6.27 8.85
N LEU A 170 10.04 5.39 7.92
CA LEU A 170 11.14 4.45 8.05
C LEU A 170 11.76 4.23 6.66
N ASP A 171 12.90 4.85 6.43
CA ASP A 171 13.71 4.70 5.21
C ASP A 171 14.81 3.67 5.42
N THR A 172 14.81 2.62 4.59
CA THR A 172 15.80 1.54 4.68
C THR A 172 17.18 1.91 4.14
N LYS A 173 17.30 2.97 3.32
CA LYS A 173 18.51 3.32 2.57
C LYS A 173 19.08 2.15 1.77
N ASP A 174 18.22 1.29 1.24
CA ASP A 174 18.62 0.10 0.48
C ASP A 174 19.40 0.45 -0.79
N TYR A 175 19.03 1.53 -1.47
CA TYR A 175 19.78 2.11 -2.60
C TYR A 175 21.21 2.58 -2.27
N GLU A 176 21.55 2.79 -0.99
CA GLU A 176 22.93 3.11 -0.53
C GLU A 176 23.69 1.84 -0.10
N ASN A 177 23.00 0.71 0.00
CA ASN A 177 23.46 -0.53 0.63
C ASN A 177 23.08 -1.76 -0.23
N ASP A 178 23.20 -1.63 -1.55
CA ASP A 178 22.64 -2.55 -2.53
C ASP A 178 23.57 -3.73 -2.91
N THR A 179 24.64 -3.96 -2.15
CA THR A 179 25.59 -5.06 -2.37
C THR A 179 25.45 -6.17 -1.32
N PRO A 180 25.86 -7.42 -1.60
CA PRO A 180 25.82 -8.51 -0.62
C PRO A 180 26.53 -8.18 0.70
N ASP A 181 27.61 -7.41 0.62
CA ASP A 181 28.41 -7.00 1.77
C ASP A 181 27.78 -5.83 2.55
N THR A 182 26.92 -5.01 1.93
CA THR A 182 26.33 -3.80 2.56
C THR A 182 24.86 -3.93 2.95
N THR A 183 24.07 -4.83 2.34
CA THR A 183 22.62 -4.96 2.58
C THR A 183 22.22 -5.23 4.04
N HIS A 184 23.15 -5.78 4.83
CA HIS A 184 22.96 -5.93 6.28
C HIS A 184 22.74 -4.58 7.00
N ILE A 185 23.34 -3.49 6.52
CA ILE A 185 23.20 -2.14 7.08
C ILE A 185 21.75 -1.65 6.94
N SER A 186 21.08 -1.93 5.81
CA SER A 186 19.65 -1.62 5.63
C SER A 186 18.75 -2.49 6.48
N ALA A 187 19.10 -3.76 6.68
CA ALA A 187 18.38 -4.64 7.60
C ALA A 187 18.51 -4.15 9.06
N GLU A 188 19.68 -3.67 9.47
CA GLU A 188 19.91 -3.06 10.77
C GLU A 188 19.20 -1.71 10.92
N LYS A 189 19.18 -0.86 9.88
CA LYS A 189 18.37 0.38 9.86
C LYS A 189 16.89 0.07 10.08
N PHE A 190 16.35 -0.94 9.38
CA PHE A 190 14.98 -1.40 9.58
C PHE A 190 14.73 -1.92 11.00
N MET A 191 15.59 -2.82 11.48
CA MET A 191 15.51 -3.40 12.81
C MET A 191 15.66 -2.36 13.94
N ASN A 192 16.42 -1.28 13.73
CA ASN A 192 16.58 -0.22 14.73
C ASN A 192 15.48 0.86 14.65
N GLY A 193 14.91 1.10 13.45
CA GLY A 193 13.81 2.07 13.26
C GLY A 193 12.42 1.53 13.63
N LEU A 194 12.20 0.21 13.49
CA LEU A 194 10.95 -0.44 13.85
C LEU A 194 10.88 -0.66 15.37
N SER A 195 10.01 0.07 16.07
CA SER A 195 9.80 -0.02 17.52
C SER A 195 9.41 -1.43 17.97
N GLU A 196 9.81 -1.84 19.17
CA GLU A 196 9.35 -3.09 19.79
C GLU A 196 7.92 -3.00 20.34
N ASP A 197 7.39 -1.78 20.54
CA ASP A 197 6.00 -1.57 20.92
C ASP A 197 5.09 -1.42 19.69
N ALA A 198 4.67 -2.55 19.14
CA ALA A 198 3.66 -2.59 18.08
C ALA A 198 2.29 -2.03 18.49
N SER A 199 1.99 -1.90 19.79
CA SER A 199 0.67 -1.40 20.25
C SER A 199 0.51 0.12 20.12
N SER A 200 1.62 0.86 19.99
CA SER A 200 1.63 2.33 19.88
C SER A 200 2.22 2.86 18.56
N ASN A 201 2.83 2.02 17.72
CA ASN A 201 3.60 2.45 16.55
C ASN A 201 3.07 1.85 15.24
N SER A 202 3.27 2.56 14.13
CA SER A 202 2.97 2.09 12.77
C SER A 202 3.90 2.72 11.75
N TYR A 203 4.10 2.05 10.61
CA TYR A 203 5.13 2.43 9.66
C TYR A 203 4.71 2.33 8.20
N ILE A 204 5.15 3.30 7.39
CA ILE A 204 5.22 3.19 5.95
C ILE A 204 6.71 3.16 5.61
N VAL A 205 7.16 2.05 5.01
CA VAL A 205 8.58 1.68 4.87
C VAL A 205 9.02 1.88 3.43
N LEU A 206 10.08 2.65 3.21
CA LEU A 206 10.66 2.93 1.90
C LEU A 206 11.80 1.95 1.57
N SER A 207 11.66 1.27 0.44
CA SER A 207 12.64 0.44 -0.26
C SER A 207 12.41 0.53 -1.78
N HIS A 208 13.28 -0.04 -2.60
CA HIS A 208 13.20 0.01 -4.07
C HIS A 208 13.48 -1.39 -4.64
N ASP A 209 12.52 -2.00 -5.34
CA ASP A 209 12.65 -3.39 -5.82
C ASP A 209 13.48 -3.53 -7.12
N VAL A 210 14.04 -2.41 -7.57
CA VAL A 210 15.04 -2.35 -8.66
C VAL A 210 16.44 -2.81 -8.24
N HIS A 211 16.73 -2.92 -6.94
CA HIS A 211 17.99 -3.48 -6.43
C HIS A 211 17.86 -4.96 -6.08
N GLU A 212 18.80 -5.78 -6.56
CA GLU A 212 18.79 -7.22 -6.33
C GLU A 212 18.78 -7.57 -4.83
N GLN A 213 19.64 -6.93 -4.04
CA GLN A 213 19.79 -7.25 -2.62
C GLN A 213 18.58 -6.84 -1.78
N THR A 214 17.81 -5.83 -2.21
CA THR A 214 16.51 -5.52 -1.62
C THR A 214 15.60 -6.74 -1.73
N VAL A 215 15.49 -7.31 -2.93
CA VAL A 215 14.61 -8.44 -3.23
C VAL A 215 15.09 -9.76 -2.62
N ILE A 216 16.37 -10.12 -2.79
CA ILE A 216 16.87 -11.46 -2.43
C ILE A 216 17.32 -11.61 -0.97
N SER A 217 17.51 -10.51 -0.24
CA SER A 217 18.07 -10.51 1.13
C SER A 217 17.27 -9.65 2.10
N LEU A 218 17.09 -8.36 1.81
CA LEU A 218 16.50 -7.40 2.75
C LEU A 218 15.04 -7.71 3.05
N VAL A 219 14.22 -8.00 2.03
CA VAL A 219 12.77 -8.19 2.22
C VAL A 219 12.43 -9.34 3.16
N GLN A 220 13.10 -10.49 3.07
CA GLN A 220 12.85 -11.58 4.01
C GLN A 220 13.20 -11.18 5.45
N LYS A 221 14.34 -10.50 5.65
CA LYS A 221 14.75 -9.97 6.96
C LYS A 221 13.72 -8.98 7.52
N MET A 222 13.18 -8.08 6.69
CA MET A 222 12.12 -7.15 7.11
C MET A 222 10.84 -7.88 7.54
N ILE A 223 10.41 -8.89 6.76
CA ILE A 223 9.22 -9.71 7.05
C ILE A 223 9.40 -10.49 8.36
N ASP A 224 10.56 -11.11 8.56
CA ASP A 224 10.87 -11.86 9.78
C ASP A 224 10.88 -10.93 11.00
N THR A 225 11.54 -9.77 10.91
CA THR A 225 11.63 -8.78 11.99
C THR A 225 10.27 -8.18 12.35
N LEU A 226 9.43 -7.80 11.37
CA LEU A 226 8.12 -7.22 11.67
C LEU A 226 7.17 -8.25 12.29
N LYS A 227 7.20 -9.51 11.82
CA LYS A 227 6.41 -10.61 12.41
C LYS A 227 6.88 -10.93 13.84
N ALA A 228 8.19 -10.98 14.08
CA ALA A 228 8.76 -11.23 15.40
C ALA A 228 8.38 -10.16 16.44
N ARG A 229 8.16 -8.91 16.00
CA ARG A 229 7.69 -7.80 16.85
C ARG A 229 6.17 -7.63 16.87
N GLY A 230 5.41 -8.56 16.29
CA GLY A 230 3.94 -8.56 16.36
C GLY A 230 3.24 -7.57 15.44
N TYR A 231 3.93 -6.98 14.46
CA TYR A 231 3.29 -6.16 13.43
C TYR A 231 2.64 -7.03 12.35
N ARG A 232 1.58 -6.51 11.74
CA ARG A 232 1.01 -7.03 10.49
C ARG A 232 1.54 -6.23 9.30
N ALA A 233 2.04 -6.94 8.29
CA ALA A 233 2.35 -6.33 7.00
C ALA A 233 1.07 -6.14 6.18
N VAL A 234 0.87 -4.95 5.62
CA VAL A 234 -0.38 -4.53 4.95
C VAL A 234 -0.09 -3.66 3.72
N THR A 235 -1.09 -3.44 2.86
CA THR A 235 -0.98 -2.39 1.82
C THR A 235 -1.09 -1.00 2.44
N VAL A 236 -0.63 0.03 1.74
CA VAL A 236 -0.82 1.44 2.13
C VAL A 236 -2.31 1.79 2.24
N GLY A 237 -3.16 1.17 1.43
CA GLY A 237 -4.62 1.30 1.51
C GLY A 237 -5.16 0.82 2.86
N GLU A 238 -4.88 -0.43 3.26
CA GLU A 238 -5.31 -0.96 4.57
C GLU A 238 -4.69 -0.18 5.74
N CYS A 239 -3.40 0.17 5.65
CA CYS A 239 -2.68 1.06 6.58
C CYS A 239 -3.41 2.40 6.82
N LEU A 240 -4.00 2.97 5.76
CA LEU A 240 -4.78 4.21 5.83
C LEU A 240 -6.30 3.98 6.02
N GLY A 241 -6.72 2.74 6.25
CA GLY A 241 -8.12 2.36 6.46
C GLY A 241 -8.99 2.37 5.20
N ASP A 242 -8.40 2.52 4.01
CA ASP A 242 -9.11 2.68 2.74
C ASP A 242 -9.37 1.34 2.05
N ALA A 243 -10.59 1.16 1.55
CA ALA A 243 -11.04 -0.10 0.96
C ALA A 243 -10.50 -0.29 -0.47
N PRO A 244 -10.21 -1.53 -0.93
CA PRO A 244 -9.58 -1.76 -2.25
C PRO A 244 -10.28 -1.15 -3.45
N GLU A 245 -11.61 -1.03 -3.41
CA GLU A 245 -12.43 -0.36 -4.41
C GLU A 245 -12.14 1.14 -4.58
N ASN A 246 -11.49 1.78 -3.60
CA ASN A 246 -11.13 3.21 -3.62
C ASN A 246 -9.70 3.49 -4.10
N TRP A 247 -8.84 2.46 -4.23
CA TRP A 247 -7.40 2.68 -4.51
C TRP A 247 -7.11 3.19 -5.94
N TYR A 248 -8.09 3.06 -6.83
CA TYR A 248 -7.96 3.32 -8.26
C TYR A 248 -9.06 4.26 -8.76
N LYS A 249 -8.79 4.98 -9.85
CA LYS A 249 -9.78 5.79 -10.56
C LYS A 249 -10.64 4.84 -11.42
N SER A 250 -11.95 5.09 -11.43
CA SER A 250 -12.95 4.44 -12.31
C SER A 250 -12.76 4.84 -13.77
#